data_AF-A0A519RF67-F1
#
_entry.id   AF-A0A519RF67-F1
#
_cell.length_a   1.000
_cell.length_b   1.000
_cell.length_c   1.000
_cell.angle_alpha   90.00
_cell.angle_beta   90.00
_cell.angle_gamma   90.00
#
_symmetry.space_group_name_H-M   'P 1'
#
loop_
_entity.id
_entity.type
_entity.pdbx_description
1 polymer ?
#
loop_
_entity_poly.entity_id
_entity_poly.type
_entity_poly.pdbx_seq_one_letter_code
_entity_poly.pdbx_strand_id
1 'polypeptide(L)'
;MKQITLLFLLVLTNLFCSSQEYKKIKLTKEEIKQGIHAHYQRDATDGHFMVFDLFLYRNGGFTYHRSDNLYPEYSTGSWKVSNGKLLFRSSIQQNELPIKVNYLPVDSNGRRRIAQIRNLKEDVTEAYVLINTDTINCFYGDELCNGNYDTIRRLRVGLENSELKSAWINIKEGNETIQLVIDTELDVRKYTPFNKVFLVEKEKLVEQR
;
A
#
# COMPACT_ATOMS: atom_id res chain seq x y z
N MET A 1 -29.50 37.31 -19.90
CA MET A 1 -28.43 37.64 -18.90
C MET A 1 -28.31 36.61 -17.78
N LYS A 2 -29.38 36.19 -17.09
CA LYS A 2 -29.29 35.29 -15.91
C LYS A 2 -28.65 33.90 -16.18
N GLN A 3 -28.81 33.34 -17.39
CA GLN A 3 -28.21 32.03 -17.74
C GLN A 3 -26.70 32.08 -18.00
N ILE A 4 -26.16 33.21 -18.49
CA ILE A 4 -24.73 33.37 -18.77
C ILE A 4 -23.95 33.45 -17.44
N THR A 5 -24.54 34.10 -16.42
CA THR A 5 -23.94 34.22 -15.09
C THR A 5 -23.84 32.88 -14.37
N LEU A 6 -24.84 31.99 -14.53
CA LEU A 6 -24.85 30.65 -13.92
C LEU A 6 -23.80 29.72 -14.56
N LEU A 7 -23.61 29.82 -15.88
CA LEU A 7 -22.58 29.06 -16.60
C LEU A 7 -21.16 29.50 -16.20
N PHE A 8 -20.96 30.81 -16.01
CA PHE A 8 -19.67 31.36 -15.56
C PHE A 8 -19.35 30.93 -14.12
N LEU A 9 -20.37 30.82 -13.25
CA LEU A 9 -20.21 30.32 -11.88
C LEU A 9 -19.84 28.83 -11.85
N LEU A 10 -20.43 28.01 -12.73
CA LEU A 10 -20.14 26.58 -12.86
C LEU A 10 -18.74 26.28 -13.44
N VAL A 11 -18.21 27.16 -14.30
CA VAL A 11 -16.82 27.07 -14.78
C VAL A 11 -15.84 27.48 -13.67
N LEU A 12 -16.18 28.51 -12.88
CA LEU A 12 -15.34 28.95 -11.75
C LEU A 12 -15.30 27.95 -10.59
N THR A 13 -16.39 27.21 -10.31
CA THR A 13 -16.38 26.19 -9.24
C THR A 13 -15.64 24.91 -9.61
N ASN A 14 -15.45 24.63 -10.92
CA ASN A 14 -14.59 23.53 -11.36
C ASN A 14 -13.08 23.89 -11.38
N LEU A 15 -12.73 25.17 -11.27
CA LEU A 15 -11.33 25.64 -11.26
C LEU A 15 -10.67 25.54 -9.88
N PHE A 16 -11.45 25.33 -8.81
CA PHE A 16 -10.93 25.01 -7.49
C PHE A 16 -10.99 23.50 -7.24
N CYS A 17 -10.48 22.71 -8.19
CA CYS A 17 -9.98 21.39 -7.83
C CYS A 17 -8.71 21.65 -7.03
N SER A 18 -8.76 21.50 -5.70
CA SER A 18 -7.58 21.54 -4.84
C SER A 18 -6.63 20.41 -5.26
N SER A 19 -5.81 20.68 -6.27
CA SER A 19 -4.67 19.85 -6.63
C SER A 19 -3.78 19.77 -5.41
N GLN A 20 -3.48 18.54 -4.96
CA GLN A 20 -2.51 18.33 -3.91
C GLN A 20 -1.12 18.54 -4.51
N GLU A 21 -0.55 19.73 -4.33
CA GLU A 21 0.74 20.11 -4.90
C GLU A 21 1.90 19.69 -4.00
N TYR A 22 2.89 19.01 -4.55
CA TYR A 22 4.19 18.88 -3.90
C TYR A 22 5.14 19.95 -4.41
N LYS A 23 5.91 20.56 -3.51
CA LYS A 23 6.93 21.55 -3.83
C LYS A 23 8.31 20.91 -3.76
N LYS A 24 9.16 21.20 -4.74
CA LYS A 24 10.55 20.74 -4.76
C LYS A 24 11.33 21.42 -3.65
N ILE A 25 12.05 20.63 -2.86
CA ILE A 25 12.93 21.10 -1.81
C ILE A 25 14.38 21.02 -2.29
N LYS A 26 15.22 21.95 -1.81
CA LYS A 26 16.64 21.94 -2.10
C LYS A 26 17.31 20.77 -1.38
N LEU A 27 18.01 19.94 -2.15
CA LEU A 27 18.75 18.81 -1.60
C LEU A 27 19.92 19.27 -0.70
N THR A 28 20.07 18.57 0.41
CA THR A 28 21.23 18.60 1.30
C THR A 28 22.42 17.88 0.67
N LYS A 29 23.62 18.06 1.26
CA LYS A 29 24.83 17.38 0.76
C LYS A 29 24.73 15.87 0.97
N GLU A 30 24.09 15.45 2.04
CA GLU A 30 23.86 14.07 2.44
C GLU A 30 22.92 13.36 1.46
N GLU A 31 21.81 13.98 1.11
CA GLU A 31 20.86 13.43 0.13
C GLU A 31 21.49 13.27 -1.26
N ILE A 32 22.30 14.25 -1.67
CA ILE A 32 23.06 14.17 -2.93
C ILE A 32 24.02 12.96 -2.90
N LYS A 33 24.72 12.73 -1.77
CA LYS A 33 25.60 11.57 -1.58
C LYS A 33 24.84 10.24 -1.61
N GLN A 34 23.62 10.22 -1.08
CA GLN A 34 22.72 9.06 -1.11
C GLN A 34 22.12 8.79 -2.51
N GLY A 35 22.46 9.60 -3.51
CA GLY A 35 21.97 9.42 -4.88
C GLY A 35 20.55 9.92 -5.10
N ILE A 36 20.03 10.80 -4.22
CA ILE A 36 18.75 11.46 -4.44
C ILE A 36 18.90 12.45 -5.62
N HIS A 37 17.98 12.34 -6.56
CA HIS A 37 17.82 13.19 -7.73
C HIS A 37 16.93 14.40 -7.43
N ALA A 38 15.83 14.18 -6.71
CA ALA A 38 14.90 15.23 -6.32
C ALA A 38 14.17 14.86 -5.03
N HIS A 39 13.85 15.86 -4.22
CA HIS A 39 13.02 15.75 -3.03
C HIS A 39 11.86 16.72 -3.18
N TYR A 40 10.66 16.21 -2.96
CA TYR A 40 9.43 16.98 -2.98
C TYR A 40 8.71 16.83 -1.66
N GLN A 41 8.15 17.93 -1.16
CA GLN A 41 7.43 17.97 0.10
C GLN A 41 6.06 18.60 -0.09
N ARG A 42 5.08 18.10 0.67
CA ARG A 42 3.75 18.70 0.79
C ARG A 42 3.36 18.71 2.26
N ASP A 43 2.82 19.83 2.71
CA ASP A 43 2.18 19.94 4.02
C ASP A 43 0.67 19.77 3.86
N ALA A 44 0.02 19.15 4.85
CA ALA A 44 -1.43 19.13 4.88
C ALA A 44 -2.01 20.54 5.05
N THR A 45 -2.99 20.89 4.23
CA THR A 45 -3.58 22.23 4.18
C THR A 45 -4.69 22.46 5.21
N ASP A 46 -5.04 21.43 5.99
CA ASP A 46 -6.22 21.38 6.86
C ASP A 46 -5.90 21.53 8.36
N GLY A 47 -4.68 21.97 8.70
CA GLY A 47 -4.27 22.19 10.09
C GLY A 47 -3.84 20.92 10.83
N HIS A 48 -3.82 19.77 10.14
CA HIS A 48 -3.13 18.59 10.65
C HIS A 48 -1.61 18.72 10.46
N PHE A 49 -0.83 18.35 11.47
CA PHE A 49 0.64 18.29 11.41
C PHE A 49 1.09 17.05 10.61
N MET A 50 0.74 17.01 9.33
CA MET A 50 1.14 15.94 8.42
C MET A 50 2.07 16.49 7.34
N VAL A 51 3.24 15.86 7.22
CA VAL A 51 4.23 16.15 6.18
C VAL A 51 4.34 14.95 5.28
N PHE A 52 4.31 15.20 3.97
CA PHE A 52 4.46 14.20 2.94
C PHE A 52 5.77 14.43 2.21
N ASP A 53 6.70 13.49 2.31
CA ASP A 53 7.99 13.54 1.64
C ASP A 53 8.06 12.53 0.51
N LEU A 54 8.61 12.97 -0.62
CA LEU A 54 8.81 12.15 -1.81
C LEU A 54 10.23 12.32 -2.33
N PHE A 55 11.03 11.26 -2.18
CA PHE A 55 12.41 11.20 -2.62
C PHE A 55 12.51 10.38 -3.90
N LEU A 56 13.08 10.99 -4.94
CA LEU A 56 13.37 10.34 -6.22
C LEU A 56 14.86 10.06 -6.28
N TYR A 57 15.25 8.79 -6.46
CA TYR A 57 16.64 8.38 -6.58
C TYR A 57 17.07 8.31 -8.05
N ARG A 58 18.36 8.57 -8.30
CA ARG A 58 18.95 8.55 -9.66
C ARG A 58 18.85 7.18 -10.35
N ASN A 59 18.73 6.10 -9.58
CA ASN A 59 18.55 4.75 -10.10
C ASN A 59 17.09 4.45 -10.53
N GLY A 60 16.19 5.43 -10.50
CA GLY A 60 14.77 5.25 -10.82
C GLY A 60 13.94 4.70 -9.66
N GLY A 61 14.50 4.54 -8.47
CA GLY A 61 13.76 4.20 -7.25
C GLY A 61 13.11 5.44 -6.63
N PHE A 62 12.02 5.26 -5.87
CA PHE A 62 11.46 6.31 -5.01
C PHE A 62 11.21 5.80 -3.59
N THR A 63 11.18 6.76 -2.66
CA THR A 63 10.63 6.56 -1.31
C THR A 63 9.62 7.66 -1.04
N TYR A 64 8.45 7.28 -0.54
CA TYR A 64 7.40 8.17 -0.06
C TYR A 64 7.23 7.96 1.44
N HIS A 65 7.06 9.04 2.18
CA HIS A 65 6.74 9.03 3.60
C HIS A 65 5.56 9.95 3.87
N ARG A 66 4.60 9.47 4.66
CA ARG A 66 3.67 10.32 5.41
C ARG A 66 4.12 10.33 6.85
N SER A 67 4.60 11.47 7.30
CA SER A 67 4.99 11.70 8.69
C SER A 67 3.84 12.39 9.39
N ASP A 68 3.20 11.66 10.30
CA ASP A 68 2.27 12.20 11.27
C ASP A 68 2.58 11.57 12.66
N ASN A 69 2.10 12.18 13.74
CA ASN A 69 2.44 11.75 15.10
C ASN A 69 1.80 10.41 15.51
N LEU A 70 0.93 9.80 14.69
CA LEU A 70 0.09 8.66 15.10
C LEU A 70 0.32 7.42 14.22
N TYR A 71 0.34 7.57 12.90
CA TYR A 71 0.35 6.53 11.89
C TYR A 71 1.32 6.88 10.76
N PRO A 72 2.64 6.81 11.00
CA PRO A 72 3.62 7.02 9.95
C PRO A 72 3.48 5.92 8.89
N GLU A 73 3.32 6.33 7.64
CA GLU A 73 3.23 5.44 6.49
C GLU A 73 4.42 5.66 5.56
N TYR A 74 4.77 4.63 4.81
CA TYR A 74 5.76 4.74 3.76
C TYR A 74 5.41 3.91 2.53
N SER A 75 6.05 4.25 1.43
CA SER A 75 6.04 3.45 0.22
C SER A 75 7.41 3.50 -0.43
N THR A 76 7.78 2.42 -1.10
CA THR A 76 8.97 2.36 -1.95
C THR A 76 8.58 1.76 -3.29
N GLY A 77 9.32 2.08 -4.33
CA GLY A 77 9.08 1.53 -5.65
C GLY A 77 9.93 2.18 -6.73
N SER A 78 9.38 2.22 -7.94
CA SER A 78 10.02 2.80 -9.11
C SER A 78 9.28 4.04 -9.60
N TRP A 79 10.02 4.99 -10.18
CA TRP A 79 9.47 6.11 -10.91
C TRP A 79 10.07 6.19 -12.32
N LYS A 80 9.29 6.74 -13.25
CA LYS A 80 9.77 7.04 -14.61
C LYS A 80 9.06 8.25 -15.19
N VAL A 81 9.68 8.87 -16.19
CA VAL A 81 9.04 9.91 -17.00
C VAL A 81 8.47 9.28 -18.26
N SER A 82 7.21 9.58 -18.58
CA SER A 82 6.56 9.17 -19.82
C SER A 82 5.62 10.28 -20.27
N ASN A 83 5.74 10.74 -21.52
CA ASN A 83 4.90 11.79 -22.09
C ASN A 83 4.79 13.06 -21.21
N GLY A 84 5.92 13.50 -20.64
CA GLY A 84 5.96 14.66 -19.73
C GLY A 84 5.35 14.44 -18.35
N LYS A 85 4.92 13.21 -18.03
CA LYS A 85 4.35 12.83 -16.73
C LYS A 85 5.33 12.00 -15.93
N LEU A 86 5.34 12.22 -14.62
CA LEU A 86 6.06 11.42 -13.66
C LEU A 86 5.13 10.30 -13.16
N LEU A 87 5.52 9.04 -13.38
CA LEU A 87 4.73 7.86 -13.05
C LEU A 87 5.40 7.12 -11.89
N PHE A 88 4.63 6.82 -10.85
CA PHE A 88 5.08 6.07 -9.67
C PHE A 88 4.41 4.70 -9.63
N ARG A 89 5.22 3.68 -9.32
CA ARG A 89 4.75 2.31 -9.12
C ARG A 89 5.42 1.71 -7.89
N SER A 90 4.65 1.45 -6.85
CA SER A 90 5.09 0.79 -5.63
C SER A 90 5.64 -0.62 -5.86
N SER A 91 6.57 -1.02 -5.00
CA SER A 91 7.15 -2.37 -4.97
C SER A 91 6.09 -3.44 -4.66
N ILE A 92 5.17 -3.15 -3.74
CA ILE A 92 4.01 -3.99 -3.45
C ILE A 92 2.77 -3.23 -3.89
N GLN A 93 1.98 -3.83 -4.77
CA GLN A 93 0.71 -3.27 -5.23
C GLN A 93 -0.45 -3.76 -4.37
N GLN A 94 -1.59 -3.07 -4.48
CA GLN A 94 -2.84 -3.59 -3.95
C GLN A 94 -3.11 -4.96 -4.57
N ASN A 95 -3.49 -5.94 -3.74
CA ASN A 95 -3.73 -7.33 -4.16
C ASN A 95 -2.47 -8.09 -4.62
N GLU A 96 -1.27 -7.56 -4.39
CA GLU A 96 0.00 -8.21 -4.72
C GLU A 96 0.90 -8.40 -3.49
N LEU A 97 0.33 -8.49 -2.28
CA LEU A 97 1.10 -8.89 -1.10
C LEU A 97 1.74 -10.27 -1.36
N PRO A 98 3.09 -10.39 -1.31
CA PRO A 98 3.76 -11.63 -1.64
C PRO A 98 3.56 -12.65 -0.52
N ILE A 99 2.88 -13.75 -0.83
CA ILE A 99 2.63 -14.82 0.13
C ILE A 99 3.24 -16.11 -0.38
N LYS A 100 4.05 -16.73 0.46
CA LYS A 100 4.52 -18.10 0.33
C LYS A 100 3.61 -19.03 1.12
N VAL A 101 3.21 -20.14 0.51
CA VAL A 101 2.42 -21.19 1.18
C VAL A 101 3.34 -22.35 1.51
N ASN A 102 3.34 -22.76 2.77
CA ASN A 102 3.99 -23.98 3.22
C ASN A 102 2.92 -24.94 3.78
N TYR A 103 3.15 -26.23 3.61
CA TYR A 103 2.29 -27.28 4.14
C TYR A 103 3.04 -27.97 5.28
N LEU A 104 2.52 -27.80 6.49
CA LEU A 104 3.10 -28.37 7.70
C LEU A 104 2.40 -29.70 8.03
N PRO A 105 3.08 -30.61 8.75
CA PRO A 105 2.39 -31.73 9.39
C PRO A 105 1.20 -31.22 10.20
N VAL A 106 0.14 -32.02 10.27
CA VAL A 106 -1.06 -31.69 11.03
C VAL A 106 -0.65 -31.36 12.47
N ASP A 107 -1.14 -30.23 12.98
CA ASP A 107 -0.96 -29.87 14.39
C ASP A 107 -1.36 -31.06 15.29
N SER A 108 -0.63 -31.28 16.38
CA SER A 108 -0.81 -32.42 17.28
C SER A 108 -2.20 -32.45 17.92
N ASN A 109 -2.89 -31.31 17.97
CA ASN A 109 -4.27 -31.20 18.41
C ASN A 109 -5.31 -31.37 17.29
N GLY A 110 -4.88 -31.42 16.02
CA GLY A 110 -5.73 -31.64 14.83
C GLY A 110 -6.80 -30.58 14.57
N ARG A 111 -6.80 -29.47 15.32
CA ARG A 111 -7.87 -28.47 15.30
C ARG A 111 -7.66 -27.35 14.29
N ARG A 112 -6.41 -26.96 14.03
CA ARG A 112 -6.07 -25.86 13.12
C ARG A 112 -5.70 -26.36 11.74
N ARG A 113 -6.44 -25.90 10.74
CA ARG A 113 -6.18 -26.10 9.30
C ARG A 113 -5.33 -24.98 8.73
N ILE A 114 -5.37 -23.80 9.33
CA ILE A 114 -4.55 -22.64 8.95
C ILE A 114 -3.74 -22.19 10.17
N ALA A 115 -2.42 -22.27 10.08
CA ALA A 115 -1.52 -21.75 11.11
C ALA A 115 -1.54 -20.21 11.13
N GLN A 116 -1.07 -19.64 12.25
CA GLN A 116 -0.90 -18.19 12.37
C GLN A 116 -0.02 -17.64 11.25
N ILE A 117 -0.41 -16.53 10.64
CA ILE A 117 0.32 -15.91 9.53
C ILE A 117 1.67 -15.39 10.05
N ARG A 118 2.73 -15.56 9.25
CA ARG A 118 4.09 -15.14 9.59
C ARG A 118 4.64 -14.18 8.56
N ASN A 119 5.67 -13.41 8.92
CA ASN A 119 6.58 -12.79 7.98
C ASN A 119 7.94 -13.53 8.04
N LEU A 120 8.97 -12.99 7.39
CA LEU A 120 10.31 -13.61 7.38
C LEU A 120 11.00 -13.68 8.76
N LYS A 121 10.50 -12.98 9.77
CA LYS A 121 11.13 -12.82 11.10
C LYS A 121 10.26 -13.36 12.24
N GLU A 122 8.96 -13.10 12.21
CA GLU A 122 8.04 -13.28 13.33
C GLU A 122 6.61 -13.57 12.88
N ASP A 123 5.74 -13.85 13.85
CA ASP A 123 4.31 -14.02 13.62
C ASP A 123 3.65 -12.64 13.43
N VAL A 124 2.64 -12.57 12.58
CA VAL A 124 1.92 -11.33 12.24
C VAL A 124 0.52 -11.41 12.84
N THR A 125 0.28 -10.62 13.88
CA THR A 125 -1.01 -10.58 14.61
C THR A 125 -2.06 -9.73 13.90
N GLU A 126 -1.62 -8.72 13.15
CA GLU A 126 -2.46 -7.76 12.42
C GLU A 126 -2.82 -8.27 11.01
N ALA A 127 -2.90 -9.58 10.83
CA ALA A 127 -3.20 -10.21 9.55
C ALA A 127 -4.42 -11.13 9.66
N TYR A 128 -5.22 -11.15 8.60
CA TYR A 128 -6.38 -12.02 8.45
C TYR A 128 -6.29 -12.83 7.17
N VAL A 129 -7.01 -13.95 7.16
CA VAL A 129 -7.15 -14.82 6.00
C VAL A 129 -8.61 -14.86 5.56
N LEU A 130 -8.85 -14.69 4.27
CA LEU A 130 -10.13 -14.92 3.62
C LEU A 130 -10.14 -16.32 3.01
N ILE A 131 -11.23 -17.06 3.23
CA ILE A 131 -11.33 -18.48 2.83
C ILE A 131 -12.40 -18.63 1.76
N ASN A 132 -11.98 -19.07 0.57
CA ASN A 132 -12.79 -19.29 -0.64
C ASN A 132 -13.55 -18.06 -1.19
N THR A 133 -13.87 -17.09 -0.36
CA THR A 133 -14.77 -15.96 -0.60
C THR A 133 -14.36 -14.79 0.29
N ASP A 134 -14.79 -13.57 -0.02
CA ASP A 134 -14.52 -12.40 0.82
C ASP A 134 -15.39 -12.34 2.09
N THR A 135 -16.34 -13.27 2.28
CA THR A 135 -17.26 -13.26 3.44
C THR A 135 -16.75 -14.08 4.62
N ILE A 136 -15.96 -15.13 4.38
CA ILE A 136 -15.39 -15.97 5.43
C ILE A 136 -13.99 -15.43 5.72
N ASN A 137 -13.81 -14.84 6.89
CA ASN A 137 -12.54 -14.27 7.32
C ASN A 137 -12.14 -14.86 8.68
N CYS A 138 -10.84 -15.10 8.86
CA CYS A 138 -10.29 -15.59 10.11
C CYS A 138 -9.05 -14.81 10.53
N PHE A 139 -8.83 -14.70 11.84
CA PHE A 139 -7.67 -14.10 12.47
C PHE A 139 -6.86 -15.15 13.22
N TYR A 140 -5.56 -14.87 13.41
CA TYR A 140 -4.60 -15.78 14.08
C TYR A 140 -4.56 -17.19 13.46
N GLY A 141 -4.56 -17.22 12.12
CA GLY A 141 -4.80 -18.46 11.37
C GLY A 141 -6.31 -18.67 11.21
N ASP A 142 -6.82 -19.80 11.69
CA ASP A 142 -8.25 -20.12 11.73
C ASP A 142 -8.83 -20.21 13.14
N GLU A 143 -8.18 -19.60 14.13
CA GLU A 143 -8.65 -19.61 15.52
C GLU A 143 -9.93 -18.80 15.71
N LEU A 144 -9.99 -17.60 15.13
CA LEU A 144 -11.14 -16.69 15.24
C LEU A 144 -11.72 -16.44 13.85
N CYS A 145 -12.76 -17.20 13.49
CA CYS A 145 -13.41 -17.09 12.18
C CYS A 145 -14.80 -16.45 12.28
N ASN A 146 -15.08 -15.54 11.36
CA ASN A 146 -16.43 -15.12 11.02
C ASN A 146 -16.88 -15.89 9.77
N GLY A 147 -17.84 -16.79 9.97
CA GLY A 147 -18.32 -17.73 8.96
C GLY A 147 -17.72 -19.13 9.12
N ASN A 148 -18.32 -20.10 8.43
CA ASN A 148 -17.93 -21.52 8.49
C ASN A 148 -17.41 -21.98 7.12
N TYR A 149 -16.51 -22.96 7.11
CA TYR A 149 -15.97 -23.54 5.90
C TYR A 149 -15.62 -25.02 6.09
N ASP A 150 -16.02 -25.86 5.13
CA ASP A 150 -15.70 -27.30 5.16
C ASP A 150 -14.43 -27.62 4.38
N THR A 151 -14.15 -26.86 3.33
CA THR A 151 -13.00 -27.05 2.44
C THR A 151 -12.22 -25.76 2.26
N ILE A 152 -10.92 -25.88 2.01
CA ILE A 152 -10.04 -24.75 1.70
C ILE A 152 -9.56 -24.95 0.26
N ARG A 153 -10.18 -24.27 -0.70
CA ARG A 153 -9.79 -24.31 -2.14
C ARG A 153 -8.85 -23.17 -2.49
N ARG A 154 -9.09 -22.00 -1.91
CA ARG A 154 -8.27 -20.82 -2.10
C ARG A 154 -8.26 -19.95 -0.86
N LEU A 155 -7.14 -19.28 -0.62
CA LEU A 155 -6.94 -18.35 0.48
C LEU A 155 -6.51 -17.00 -0.05
N ARG A 156 -6.77 -15.96 0.72
CA ARG A 156 -6.24 -14.62 0.47
C ARG A 156 -5.87 -13.98 1.80
N VAL A 157 -4.67 -13.42 1.88
CA VAL A 157 -4.18 -12.75 3.09
C VAL A 157 -4.47 -11.27 2.98
N GLY A 158 -4.92 -10.65 4.06
CA GLY A 158 -5.00 -9.20 4.20
C GLY A 158 -4.36 -8.74 5.50
N LEU A 159 -4.01 -7.45 5.54
CA LEU A 159 -3.50 -6.79 6.74
C LEU A 159 -4.58 -5.87 7.32
N GLU A 160 -4.69 -5.85 8.64
CA GLU A 160 -5.54 -4.89 9.34
C GLU A 160 -5.08 -3.46 9.07
N ASN A 161 -6.04 -2.54 8.97
CA ASN A 161 -5.78 -1.12 8.73
C ASN A 161 -4.91 -0.81 7.49
N SER A 162 -4.86 -1.73 6.53
CA SER A 162 -4.13 -1.57 5.28
C SER A 162 -4.97 -2.04 4.09
N GLU A 163 -4.75 -1.41 2.94
CA GLU A 163 -5.33 -1.85 1.67
C GLU A 163 -4.58 -3.05 1.07
N LEU A 164 -3.46 -3.45 1.68
CA LEU A 164 -2.65 -4.58 1.23
C LEU A 164 -3.38 -5.90 1.45
N LYS A 165 -3.58 -6.59 0.33
CA LYS A 165 -4.05 -7.98 0.28
C LYS A 165 -3.16 -8.75 -0.67
N SER A 166 -3.13 -10.07 -0.54
CA SER A 166 -2.58 -10.94 -1.57
C SER A 166 -3.59 -11.10 -2.71
N ALA A 167 -3.14 -11.72 -3.79
CA ALA A 167 -4.03 -12.36 -4.73
C ALA A 167 -4.70 -13.58 -4.08
N TRP A 168 -5.72 -14.14 -4.72
CA TRP A 168 -6.24 -15.45 -4.34
C TRP A 168 -5.20 -16.53 -4.66
N ILE A 169 -4.86 -17.34 -3.66
CA ILE A 169 -3.87 -18.40 -3.74
C ILE A 169 -4.61 -19.72 -3.72
N ASN A 170 -4.47 -20.53 -4.76
CA ASN A 170 -5.05 -21.87 -4.80
C ASN A 170 -4.30 -22.78 -3.81
N ILE A 171 -5.06 -23.53 -3.03
CA ILE A 171 -4.53 -24.45 -2.02
C ILE A 171 -4.65 -25.87 -2.55
N LYS A 172 -3.58 -26.65 -2.35
CA LYS A 172 -3.56 -28.07 -2.68
C LYS A 172 -4.47 -28.82 -1.71
N GLU A 173 -5.30 -29.72 -2.23
CA GLU A 173 -6.08 -30.63 -1.39
C GLU A 173 -5.17 -31.51 -0.53
N GLY A 174 -5.52 -31.63 0.74
CA GLY A 174 -4.72 -32.32 1.74
C GLY A 174 -5.24 -32.09 3.15
N ASN A 175 -4.62 -32.79 4.10
CA ASN A 175 -4.93 -32.67 5.54
C ASN A 175 -3.88 -31.85 6.29
N GLU A 176 -2.80 -31.44 5.61
CA GLU A 176 -1.72 -30.63 6.14
C GLU A 176 -2.23 -29.28 6.69
N THR A 177 -1.57 -28.80 7.74
CA THR A 177 -1.83 -27.44 8.24
C THR A 177 -1.16 -26.44 7.31
N ILE A 178 -1.93 -25.46 6.82
CA ILE A 178 -1.47 -24.46 5.87
C ILE A 178 -0.79 -23.32 6.62
N GLN A 179 0.47 -23.04 6.30
CA GLN A 179 1.22 -21.91 6.82
C GLN A 179 1.40 -20.86 5.72
N LEU A 180 0.86 -19.66 5.96
CA LEU A 180 1.01 -18.51 5.07
C LEU A 180 2.15 -17.63 5.59
N VAL A 181 3.08 -17.25 4.71
CA VAL A 181 4.23 -16.40 5.04
C VAL A 181 4.27 -15.20 4.11
N ILE A 182 4.27 -14.00 4.68
CA ILE A 182 4.50 -12.74 3.96
C ILE A 182 5.99 -12.70 3.57
N ASP A 183 6.26 -12.91 2.28
CA ASP A 183 7.59 -13.14 1.72
C ASP A 183 8.21 -11.82 1.22
N THR A 184 8.46 -10.91 2.15
CA THR A 184 9.16 -9.65 1.88
C THR A 184 9.93 -9.18 3.10
N GLU A 185 11.04 -8.48 2.85
CA GLU A 185 11.82 -7.80 3.89
C GLU A 185 11.23 -6.43 4.28
N LEU A 186 10.25 -5.93 3.51
CA LEU A 186 9.56 -4.68 3.79
C LEU A 186 8.68 -4.81 5.04
N ASP A 187 8.68 -3.78 5.89
CA ASP A 187 7.72 -3.68 7.00
C ASP A 187 6.33 -3.34 6.44
N VAL A 188 5.51 -4.37 6.22
CA VAL A 188 4.21 -4.23 5.58
C VAL A 188 3.15 -3.53 6.45
N ARG A 189 3.39 -3.41 7.77
CA ARG A 189 2.43 -2.77 8.70
C ARG A 189 2.22 -1.28 8.44
N LYS A 190 3.27 -0.61 7.97
CA LYS A 190 3.28 0.82 7.64
C LYS A 190 3.34 1.07 6.14
N TYR A 191 3.29 0.01 5.33
CA TYR A 191 3.43 0.12 3.90
C TYR A 191 2.09 0.44 3.26
N THR A 192 2.07 1.52 2.48
CA THR A 192 0.90 1.93 1.70
C THR A 192 1.30 2.02 0.22
N PRO A 193 0.62 1.34 -0.71
CA PRO A 193 0.89 1.49 -2.14
C PRO A 193 0.71 2.95 -2.60
N PHE A 194 1.78 3.52 -3.16
CA PHE A 194 1.85 4.83 -3.78
C PHE A 194 1.96 4.68 -5.30
N ASN A 195 0.81 4.56 -5.96
CA ASN A 195 0.69 4.49 -7.41
C ASN A 195 0.04 5.75 -7.92
N LYS A 196 0.85 6.72 -8.35
CA LYS A 196 0.42 8.07 -8.66
C LYS A 196 1.03 8.56 -9.97
N VAL A 197 0.34 9.51 -10.58
CA VAL A 197 0.80 10.20 -11.79
C VAL A 197 0.83 11.69 -11.51
N PHE A 198 1.94 12.35 -11.85
CA PHE A 198 2.09 13.79 -11.65
C PHE A 198 2.50 14.47 -12.95
N LEU A 199 1.99 15.69 -13.16
CA LEU A 199 2.60 16.65 -14.06
C LEU A 199 3.73 17.37 -13.34
N VAL A 200 4.85 17.57 -14.05
CA VAL A 200 5.97 18.36 -13.55
C VAL A 200 5.81 19.79 -14.03
N GLU A 201 5.50 20.71 -13.12
CA GLU A 201 5.31 22.12 -13.40
C GLU A 201 6.38 22.95 -12.69
N LYS A 202 7.46 23.26 -13.41
CA LYS A 202 8.65 23.96 -12.86
C LYS A 202 9.22 23.23 -11.64
N GLU A 203 8.92 23.72 -10.43
CA GLU A 203 9.37 23.21 -9.15
C GLU A 203 8.25 22.51 -8.37
N LYS A 204 7.16 22.13 -9.04
CA LYS A 204 6.01 21.49 -8.42
C LYS A 204 5.63 20.19 -9.11
N LEU A 205 5.03 19.29 -8.34
CA LEU A 205 4.29 18.13 -8.85
C LEU A 205 2.80 18.34 -8.60
N VAL A 206 2.02 18.23 -9.68
CA VAL A 206 0.56 18.37 -9.68
C VAL A 206 -0.04 16.99 -9.92
N GLU A 207 -0.70 16.43 -8.90
CA GLU A 207 -1.30 15.09 -8.98
C GLU A 207 -2.38 15.05 -10.06
N GLN A 208 -2.33 14.03 -10.92
CA GLN A 208 -3.33 13.76 -11.93
C GLN A 208 -4.28 12.70 -11.41
N ARG A 209 -5.59 12.99 -11.42
CA ARG A 209 -6.65 12.01 -11.13
C ARG A 209 -6.94 11.12 -12.33
#